data_AF-W7E9F8-F1
#
_entry.id   AF-W7E9F8-F1
#
_cell.length_a   1.000
_cell.length_b   1.000
_cell.length_c   1.000
_cell.angle_alpha   90.00
_cell.angle_beta   90.00
_cell.angle_gamma   90.00
#
_symmetry.space_group_name_H-M   'P 1'
#
loop_
_entity.id
_entity.type
_entity.pdbx_description
1 polymer ?
#
loop_
_entity_poly.entity_id
_entity_poly.type
_entity_poly.pdbx_seq_one_letter_code
_entity_poly.pdbx_strand_id
1 'polypeptide(L)'
;MSFHKPPHPSLLETIPASDFKDFLTVALDLHTYSLDFLNIIPLDNRDITLYLDRHPLATAKGLQVRYDNLDREYGWALASDHENVDRVLSQFCKAGRKPSEWFAEFVGELESVRRLLEKEVAQWEKVYDHKPSYLLDK
;
A
#
# COMPACT_ATOMS: atom_id res chain seq x y z
N MET A 1 12.81 -14.63 -5.45
CA MET A 1 11.43 -14.46 -5.00
C MET A 1 10.53 -14.75 -6.19
N SER A 2 9.73 -15.82 -6.11
CA SER A 2 8.85 -16.21 -7.21
C SER A 2 7.57 -15.41 -7.08
N PHE A 3 7.32 -14.51 -8.01
CA PHE A 3 6.00 -13.94 -8.24
C PHE A 3 5.02 -15.11 -8.38
N HIS A 4 3.95 -15.16 -7.58
CA HIS A 4 2.85 -16.07 -7.90
C HIS A 4 2.33 -15.63 -9.27
N LYS A 5 2.52 -16.49 -10.27
CA LYS A 5 2.04 -16.26 -11.64
C LYS A 5 0.62 -15.72 -11.55
N PRO A 6 0.27 -14.64 -12.27
CA PRO A 6 -1.12 -14.26 -12.41
C PRO A 6 -1.91 -15.50 -12.85
N PRO A 7 -3.13 -15.70 -12.33
CA PRO A 7 -3.99 -16.78 -12.80
C PRO A 7 -4.04 -16.67 -14.33
N HIS A 8 -3.88 -17.80 -14.99
CA HIS A 8 -3.84 -17.92 -16.44
C HIS A 8 -4.91 -16.98 -17.07
N PRO A 9 -4.66 -16.28 -18.19
CA PRO A 9 -5.58 -15.27 -18.73
C PRO A 9 -7.04 -15.73 -18.85
N SER A 10 -7.26 -17.04 -19.09
CA SER A 10 -8.59 -17.68 -19.12
C SER A 10 -9.33 -17.73 -17.78
N LEU A 11 -8.66 -17.54 -16.64
CA LEU A 11 -9.26 -17.45 -15.31
C LEU A 11 -9.72 -16.02 -15.00
N LEU A 12 -9.19 -15.01 -15.69
CA LEU A 12 -9.59 -13.60 -15.53
C LEU A 12 -11.05 -13.36 -15.91
N GLU A 13 -11.59 -14.13 -16.87
CA GLU A 13 -13.00 -14.13 -17.25
C GLU A 13 -13.93 -14.66 -16.15
N THR A 14 -13.41 -15.51 -15.25
CA THR A 14 -14.18 -16.19 -14.20
C THR A 14 -14.11 -15.52 -12.84
N ILE A 15 -13.37 -14.41 -12.73
CA ILE A 15 -13.20 -13.73 -11.44
C ILE A 15 -14.51 -13.07 -11.00
N PRO A 16 -15.01 -13.41 -9.81
CA PRO A 16 -16.20 -12.80 -9.25
C PRO A 16 -16.02 -11.30 -9.04
N ALA A 17 -17.06 -10.52 -9.33
CA ALA A 17 -17.09 -9.10 -9.01
C ALA A 17 -16.94 -8.81 -7.51
N SER A 18 -17.27 -9.78 -6.63
CA SER A 18 -17.04 -9.70 -5.19
C SER A 18 -15.57 -9.58 -4.84
N ASP A 19 -14.71 -10.36 -5.49
CA ASP A 19 -13.28 -10.44 -5.13
C ASP A 19 -12.56 -9.14 -5.53
N PHE A 20 -13.00 -8.50 -6.61
CA PHE A 20 -12.50 -7.20 -7.04
C PHE A 20 -12.99 -6.06 -6.12
N LYS A 21 -14.22 -6.17 -5.60
CA LYS A 21 -14.74 -5.24 -4.60
C LYS A 21 -13.99 -5.36 -3.27
N ASP A 22 -13.66 -6.58 -2.86
CA ASP A 22 -12.87 -6.84 -1.66
C ASP A 22 -11.46 -6.26 -1.82
N PHE A 23 -10.82 -6.47 -2.98
CA PHE A 23 -9.57 -5.80 -3.33
C PHE A 23 -9.67 -4.28 -3.17
N LEU A 24 -10.65 -3.64 -3.80
CA LEU A 24 -10.80 -2.18 -3.75
C LEU A 24 -10.98 -1.67 -2.33
N THR A 25 -11.76 -2.39 -1.52
CA THR A 25 -12.01 -2.02 -0.13
C THR A 25 -10.70 -2.05 0.66
N VAL A 26 -9.96 -3.16 0.59
CA VAL A 26 -8.68 -3.32 1.30
C VAL A 26 -7.64 -2.31 0.80
N ALA A 27 -7.56 -2.09 -0.50
CA ALA A 27 -6.59 -1.17 -1.10
C ALA A 27 -6.88 0.30 -0.73
N LEU A 28 -8.16 0.72 -0.76
CA LEU A 28 -8.55 2.09 -0.39
C LEU A 28 -8.30 2.33 1.10
N ASP A 29 -8.68 1.41 1.97
CA ASP A 29 -8.44 1.52 3.41
C ASP A 29 -6.94 1.60 3.72
N LEU A 30 -6.12 0.76 3.06
CA LEU A 30 -4.67 0.81 3.19
C LEU A 30 -4.09 2.14 2.72
N HIS A 31 -4.57 2.66 1.59
CA HIS A 31 -4.13 3.93 1.03
C HIS A 31 -4.44 5.10 1.98
N THR A 32 -5.70 5.22 2.43
CA THR A 32 -6.13 6.27 3.35
C THR A 32 -5.35 6.21 4.66
N TYR A 33 -5.25 5.04 5.28
CA TYR A 33 -4.53 4.90 6.54
C TYR A 33 -3.03 5.23 6.39
N SER A 34 -2.42 4.86 5.27
CA SER A 34 -1.02 5.18 5.00
C SER A 34 -0.79 6.67 4.83
N LEU A 35 -1.68 7.37 4.11
CA LEU A 35 -1.62 8.82 3.95
C LEU A 35 -1.82 9.55 5.27
N ASP A 36 -2.82 9.15 6.07
CA ASP A 36 -3.06 9.74 7.39
C ASP A 36 -1.83 9.59 8.28
N PHE A 37 -1.23 8.40 8.30
CA PHE A 37 0.00 8.13 9.04
C PHE A 37 1.16 9.03 8.57
N LEU A 38 1.38 9.14 7.26
CA LEU A 38 2.46 9.95 6.68
C LEU A 38 2.23 11.46 6.88
N ASN A 39 0.98 11.92 6.95
CA ASN A 39 0.64 13.32 7.19
C ASN A 39 0.79 13.71 8.67
N ILE A 40 0.56 12.79 9.59
CA ILE A 40 0.70 13.03 11.04
C ILE A 40 2.17 13.11 11.45
N ILE A 41 3.06 12.42 10.75
CA ILE A 41 4.48 12.43 11.09
C ILE A 41 5.15 13.63 10.41
N PRO A 42 5.70 14.59 11.16
CA PRO A 42 6.43 15.70 10.56
C PRO A 42 7.68 15.13 9.87
N LEU A 43 7.67 15.15 8.54
CA LEU A 43 8.81 14.81 7.66
C LEU A 43 10.04 15.71 7.89
N ASP A 44 9.87 16.81 8.64
CA ASP A 44 10.93 17.74 8.99
C ASP A 44 11.69 17.23 10.22
N ASN A 45 12.59 16.27 9.93
CA ASN A 45 13.72 15.64 10.62
C ASN A 45 14.41 16.32 11.83
N ARG A 46 13.81 17.26 12.55
CA ARG A 46 14.50 18.02 13.61
C ARG A 46 14.34 17.46 15.02
N ASP A 47 13.40 16.55 15.26
CA ASP A 47 13.19 16.04 16.61
C ASP A 47 12.66 14.60 16.66
N ILE A 48 13.27 13.69 15.90
CA ILE A 48 13.00 12.23 16.00
C ILE A 48 13.23 11.71 17.43
N THR A 49 14.02 12.41 18.24
CA THR A 49 14.21 12.15 19.68
C THR A 49 12.91 12.19 20.48
N LEU A 50 11.90 12.97 20.06
CA LEU A 50 10.57 12.98 20.67
C LEU A 50 9.69 11.77 20.27
N TYR A 51 10.07 11.05 19.22
CA TYR A 51 9.32 9.92 18.66
C TYR A 51 10.00 8.57 18.92
N LEU A 52 10.93 8.50 19.89
CA LEU A 52 11.68 7.30 20.28
C LEU A 52 10.84 6.14 20.83
N ASP A 53 9.53 6.31 20.93
CA ASP A 53 8.61 5.21 21.15
C ASP A 53 8.54 4.35 19.89
N ARG A 54 8.70 3.03 20.02
CA ARG A 54 8.70 2.06 18.90
C ARG A 54 7.43 2.09 18.03
N HIS A 55 6.44 2.91 18.35
CA HIS A 55 5.12 2.96 17.74
C HIS A 55 5.13 3.38 16.27
N PRO A 56 5.77 4.49 15.81
CA PRO A 56 5.71 4.89 14.41
C PRO A 56 6.46 3.91 13.49
N LEU A 57 7.66 3.46 13.88
CA LEU A 57 8.41 2.48 13.11
C LEU A 57 7.69 1.14 13.02
N ALA A 58 7.11 0.66 14.13
CA ALA A 58 6.33 -0.58 14.12
C ALA A 58 5.06 -0.45 13.26
N THR A 59 4.35 0.68 13.35
CA THR A 59 3.18 0.96 12.50
C THR A 59 3.57 0.97 11.02
N ALA A 60 4.66 1.64 10.65
CA ALA A 60 5.10 1.72 9.26
C ALA A 60 5.56 0.36 8.71
N LYS A 61 6.29 -0.43 9.49
CA LYS A 61 6.62 -1.82 9.12
C LYS A 61 5.35 -2.67 8.97
N GLY A 62 4.38 -2.50 9.86
CA GLY A 62 3.08 -3.16 9.76
C GLY A 62 2.34 -2.78 8.47
N LEU A 63 2.43 -1.52 8.04
CA LEU A 63 1.87 -1.06 6.78
C LEU A 63 2.60 -1.65 5.57
N GLN A 64 3.93 -1.72 5.57
CA GLN A 64 4.69 -2.40 4.51
C GLN A 64 4.25 -3.85 4.33
N VAL A 65 4.07 -4.59 5.43
CA VAL A 65 3.57 -5.97 5.39
C VAL A 65 2.17 -6.04 4.77
N ARG A 66 1.31 -5.05 5.03
CA ARG A 66 -0.02 -4.98 4.39
C ARG A 66 0.07 -4.71 2.89
N TYR A 67 1.00 -3.87 2.44
CA TYR A 67 1.27 -3.70 1.00
C TYR A 67 1.76 -5.01 0.35
N ASP A 68 2.66 -5.74 1.00
CA ASP A 68 3.14 -7.03 0.52
C ASP A 68 2.03 -8.09 0.47
N ASN A 69 1.13 -8.10 1.46
CA ASN A 69 -0.02 -8.99 1.46
C ASN A 69 -1.01 -8.62 0.36
N LEU A 70 -1.26 -7.33 0.13
CA LEU A 70 -2.12 -6.86 -0.96
C LEU A 70 -1.58 -7.32 -2.32
N ASP A 71 -0.28 -7.17 -2.57
CA ASP A 71 0.37 -7.64 -3.80
C ASP A 71 0.31 -9.17 -3.93
N ARG A 72 0.51 -9.90 -2.83
CA ARG A 72 0.41 -11.37 -2.80
C ARG A 72 -1.00 -11.87 -3.09
N GLU A 73 -2.01 -11.28 -2.46
CA GLU A 73 -3.40 -11.76 -2.51
C GLU A 73 -4.15 -11.26 -3.74
N TYR A 74 -3.81 -10.06 -4.22
CA TYR A 74 -4.53 -9.37 -5.29
C TYR A 74 -3.64 -8.90 -6.44
N GLY A 75 -2.38 -9.33 -6.52
CA GLY A 75 -1.48 -9.00 -7.64
C GLY A 75 -2.02 -9.42 -9.01
N TRP A 76 -2.95 -10.36 -9.06
CA TRP A 76 -3.68 -10.71 -10.27
C TRP A 76 -4.66 -9.62 -10.74
N ALA A 77 -5.27 -8.89 -9.81
CA ALA A 77 -6.18 -7.78 -10.13
C ALA A 77 -5.36 -6.60 -10.67
N LEU A 78 -4.19 -6.36 -10.07
CA LEU A 78 -3.21 -5.38 -10.54
C LEU A 78 -2.63 -5.74 -11.93
N ALA A 79 -2.52 -7.04 -12.24
CA ALA A 79 -2.04 -7.54 -13.53
C ALA A 79 -3.16 -7.77 -14.56
N SER A 80 -4.41 -7.48 -14.23
CA SER A 80 -5.55 -7.65 -15.15
C SER A 80 -5.52 -6.60 -16.26
N ASP A 81 -5.97 -6.97 -17.46
CA ASP A 81 -6.10 -6.02 -18.56
C ASP A 81 -7.23 -4.99 -18.32
N HIS A 82 -7.18 -3.89 -19.06
CA HIS A 82 -8.14 -2.79 -18.92
C HIS A 82 -9.58 -3.22 -19.23
N GLU A 83 -9.78 -4.18 -20.15
CA GLU A 83 -11.13 -4.65 -20.52
C GLU A 83 -11.80 -5.40 -19.36
N ASN A 84 -11.05 -6.26 -18.67
CA ASN A 84 -11.57 -6.98 -17.52
C ASN A 84 -11.83 -6.05 -16.33
N VAL A 85 -10.93 -5.09 -16.10
CA VAL A 85 -11.12 -4.05 -15.08
C VAL A 85 -12.37 -3.23 -15.38
N ASP A 86 -12.58 -2.80 -16.62
CA ASP A 86 -13.77 -2.07 -17.05
C ASP A 86 -15.05 -2.90 -16.86
N ARG A 87 -15.03 -4.18 -17.27
CA ARG A 87 -16.17 -5.11 -17.11
C ARG A 87 -16.60 -5.26 -15.66
N VAL A 88 -15.65 -5.37 -14.74
CA VAL A 88 -15.93 -5.58 -13.32
C VAL A 88 -16.28 -4.26 -12.63
N LEU A 89 -15.48 -3.22 -12.82
CA LEU A 89 -15.68 -1.93 -12.15
C LEU A 89 -16.88 -1.14 -12.63
N SER A 90 -17.31 -1.30 -13.89
CA SER A 90 -18.55 -0.68 -14.38
C SER A 90 -19.80 -1.11 -13.61
N GLN A 91 -19.75 -2.24 -12.89
CA GLN A 91 -20.83 -2.69 -12.01
C GLN A 91 -20.92 -1.87 -10.71
N PHE A 92 -19.81 -1.24 -10.30
CA PHE A 92 -19.68 -0.50 -9.04
C PHE A 92 -19.55 1.01 -9.25
N CYS A 93 -18.91 1.44 -10.33
CA CYS A 93 -18.61 2.82 -10.65
C CYS A 93 -19.33 3.24 -11.94
N LYS A 94 -20.23 4.22 -11.82
CA LYS A 94 -20.87 4.90 -12.96
C LYS A 94 -20.31 6.32 -13.07
N ALA A 95 -19.03 6.46 -13.37
CA ALA A 95 -18.39 7.76 -13.56
C ALA A 95 -18.27 8.10 -15.06
N GLY A 96 -18.13 9.39 -15.39
CA GLY A 96 -17.99 9.88 -16.77
C GLY A 96 -16.65 9.58 -17.45
N ARG A 97 -15.73 8.88 -16.76
CA ARG A 97 -14.43 8.40 -17.28
C ARG A 97 -14.34 6.88 -17.20
N LYS A 98 -13.48 6.24 -18.00
CA LYS A 98 -13.39 4.77 -18.02
C LYS A 98 -12.88 4.25 -16.66
N PRO A 99 -13.50 3.21 -16.09
CA PRO A 99 -13.06 2.67 -14.79
C PRO A 99 -11.59 2.23 -14.75
N SER A 100 -11.06 1.68 -15.84
CA SER A 100 -9.66 1.29 -15.99
C SER A 100 -8.68 2.46 -15.89
N GLU A 101 -9.03 3.63 -16.39
CA GLU A 101 -8.21 4.86 -16.25
C GLU A 101 -8.13 5.28 -14.80
N TRP A 102 -9.28 5.29 -14.09
CA TRP A 102 -9.30 5.57 -12.65
C TRP A 102 -8.49 4.54 -11.85
N PHE A 103 -8.62 3.26 -12.21
CA PHE A 103 -7.92 2.18 -11.54
C PHE A 103 -6.40 2.30 -11.70
N ALA A 104 -5.93 2.61 -12.92
CA ALA A 104 -4.52 2.79 -13.19
C ALA A 104 -3.92 3.98 -12.39
N GLU A 105 -4.63 5.10 -12.30
CA GLU A 105 -4.22 6.23 -11.46
C GLU A 105 -4.14 5.83 -9.98
N PHE A 106 -5.19 5.18 -9.46
CA PHE A 106 -5.24 4.72 -8.07
C PHE A 106 -4.09 3.76 -7.72
N VAL A 107 -3.80 2.78 -8.60
CA VAL A 107 -2.67 1.86 -8.41
C VAL A 107 -1.33 2.62 -8.42
N GLY A 108 -1.19 3.63 -9.27
CA GLY A 108 -0.02 4.50 -9.29
C GLY A 108 0.17 5.31 -7.99
N GLU A 109 -0.93 5.82 -7.43
CA GLU A 109 -0.91 6.52 -6.13
C GLU A 109 -0.56 5.56 -4.99
N LEU A 110 -1.15 4.36 -4.98
CA LEU A 110 -0.89 3.32 -4.00
C LEU A 110 0.59 2.93 -3.96
N GLU A 111 1.21 2.72 -5.12
CA GLU A 111 2.64 2.44 -5.27
C GLU A 111 3.52 3.62 -4.83
N SER A 112 3.08 4.85 -5.11
CA SER A 112 3.81 6.06 -4.69
C SER A 112 3.84 6.20 -3.16
N VAL A 113 2.71 5.92 -2.50
CA VAL A 113 2.61 5.92 -1.04
C VAL A 113 3.46 4.80 -0.42
N ARG A 114 3.43 3.60 -1.01
CA ARG A 114 4.30 2.49 -0.60
C ARG A 114 5.78 2.89 -0.59
N ARG A 115 6.26 3.51 -1.68
CA ARG A 115 7.67 3.96 -1.78
C ARG A 115 8.03 5.04 -0.77
N LEU A 116 7.11 5.97 -0.51
CA LEU A 116 7.32 6.98 0.52
C LEU A 116 7.45 6.33 1.89
N LEU A 117 6.58 5.38 2.22
CA LEU A 117 6.65 4.61 3.46
C LEU A 117 7.97 3.83 3.59
N GLU A 118 8.44 3.18 2.52
CA GLU A 118 9.74 2.50 2.50
C GLU A 118 10.91 3.43 2.78
N LYS A 119 10.87 4.63 2.19
CA LYS A 119 11.88 5.67 2.43
C LYS A 119 11.87 6.15 3.89
N GLU A 120 10.70 6.37 4.47
CA GLU A 120 10.57 6.79 5.86
C GLU A 120 11.02 5.71 6.85
N VAL A 121 10.63 4.45 6.64
CA VAL A 121 11.12 3.32 7.44
C VAL A 121 12.64 3.25 7.41
N ALA A 122 13.26 3.33 6.23
CA ALA A 122 14.72 3.28 6.10
C ALA A 122 15.43 4.47 6.78
N GLN A 123 14.80 5.65 6.81
CA GLN A 123 15.32 6.80 7.55
C GLN A 123 15.22 6.56 9.06
N TRP A 124 14.07 6.13 9.55
CA TRP A 124 13.87 5.89 10.97
C TRP A 124 14.74 4.76 11.49
N GLU A 125 14.87 3.64 10.78
CA GLU A 125 15.77 2.54 11.16
C GLU A 125 17.20 3.04 11.41
N LYS A 126 17.73 3.91 10.54
CA LYS A 126 19.06 4.51 10.74
C LYS A 126 19.15 5.31 12.04
N VAL A 127 18.11 6.07 12.39
CA VAL A 127 18.11 6.88 13.61
C VAL A 127 17.92 6.01 14.86
N TYR A 128 17.08 4.98 14.80
CA TYR A 128 16.89 4.03 15.90
C TYR A 128 18.13 3.19 16.18
N ASP A 129 18.84 2.74 15.13
CA ASP A 129 20.10 2.00 15.26
C ASP A 129 21.24 2.90 15.78
N HIS A 130 21.19 4.21 15.49
CA HIS A 130 22.13 5.21 16.02
C HIS A 130 21.78 5.70 17.43
N LYS A 131 20.86 5.06 18.16
CA LYS A 131 20.55 5.44 19.55
C LYS A 131 21.86 5.59 20.34
N PRO A 132 22.19 6.81 20.79
CA PRO A 132 23.40 7.02 21.57
C PRO A 132 23.33 6.18 22.84
N SER A 133 24.46 5.57 23.22
CA SER A 133 24.56 4.63 24.35
C SER A 133 24.14 5.20 25.72
N TYR A 134 23.91 6.51 25.82
CA TYR A 134 23.42 7.19 27.03
C TYR A 134 21.87 7.26 27.14
N LEU A 135 21.12 6.83 26.11
CA LEU A 135 19.66 6.59 26.18
C LEU A 135 19.32 5.10 26.33
N LEU A 136 20.34 4.24 26.40
CA LEU A 136 20.23 2.87 26.89
C LEU A 136 20.41 2.90 28.41
N ASP A 137 19.47 3.48 29.14
CA ASP A 137 19.52 3.41 30.61
C ASP A 137 18.95 2.08 31.12
N LYS A 138 19.78 1.41 31.92
CA LYS A 138 19.52 0.52 33.09
C LYS A 138 18.28 -0.38 33.11
#